data_AF-A0A9D4DN43-F1
#
_entry.id   AF-A0A9D4DN43-F1
#
_cell.length_a   1.000
_cell.length_b   1.000
_cell.length_c   1.000
_cell.angle_alpha   90.00
_cell.angle_beta   90.00
_cell.angle_gamma   90.00
#
_symmetry.space_group_name_H-M   'P 1'
#
loop_
_entity.id
_entity.type
_entity.pdbx_description
1 polymer ?
#
loop_
_entity_poly.entity_id
_entity_poly.type
_entity_poly.pdbx_seq_one_letter_code
_entity_poly.pdbx_strand_id
1 'polypeptide(L)'
;MGHSPNAGKLYVKQIIASLVVTASEIMNANVRNQRAGNSVKHLFDANKDGNTVRLNKLPCPVLALCARVNPTKWHGHISMRFDVRGCDGSIQK
;
A
#
# COMPACT_ATOMS: atom_id res chain seq x y z
N MET A 1 20.58 1.56 -43.67
CA MET A 1 20.64 0.81 -42.39
C MET A 1 20.17 1.75 -41.28
N GLY A 2 18.88 1.74 -40.98
CA GLY A 2 18.32 2.52 -39.88
C GLY A 2 18.11 1.60 -38.69
N HIS A 3 18.96 1.69 -37.67
CA HIS A 3 18.67 1.06 -36.39
C HIS A 3 17.51 1.81 -35.75
N SER A 4 16.34 1.17 -35.70
CA SER A 4 15.24 1.61 -34.84
C SER A 4 15.70 1.48 -33.38
N PRO A 5 15.71 2.56 -32.59
CA PRO A 5 16.17 2.52 -31.20
C PRO A 5 15.23 1.73 -30.27
N ASN A 6 14.11 1.21 -30.78
CA ASN A 6 13.05 0.59 -29.99
C ASN A 6 12.74 -0.87 -30.34
N ALA A 7 13.60 -1.54 -31.11
CA ALA A 7 13.48 -2.98 -31.33
C ALA A 7 13.94 -3.75 -30.07
N GLY A 8 13.00 -4.12 -29.19
CA GLY A 8 13.20 -5.26 -28.29
C GLY A 8 12.91 -5.09 -26.80
N LYS A 9 12.41 -3.97 -26.30
CA LYS A 9 11.98 -3.91 -24.89
C LYS A 9 10.54 -4.42 -24.73
N LEU A 10 10.38 -5.75 -24.70
CA LEU A 10 9.17 -6.40 -24.20
C LEU A 10 9.01 -5.97 -22.73
N TYR A 11 8.18 -4.96 -22.48
CA TYR A 11 7.81 -4.59 -21.12
C TYR A 11 6.95 -5.71 -20.53
N VAL A 12 7.59 -6.62 -19.80
CA VAL A 12 6.87 -7.59 -18.97
C VAL A 12 6.17 -6.77 -17.87
N LYS A 13 4.86 -6.93 -17.76
CA LYS A 13 4.00 -6.11 -16.89
C LYS A 13 4.20 -6.46 -15.41
N GLN A 14 5.19 -5.89 -14.74
CA GLN A 14 5.45 -6.18 -13.33
C GLN A 14 4.54 -5.36 -12.41
N ILE A 15 3.53 -6.00 -11.83
CA ILE A 15 2.53 -5.33 -10.97
C ILE A 15 2.07 -6.22 -9.83
N ILE A 16 1.67 -5.59 -8.72
CA ILE A 16 0.76 -6.19 -7.74
C ILE A 16 -0.68 -5.98 -8.22
N ALA A 17 -1.47 -7.05 -8.27
CA ALA A 17 -2.88 -7.05 -8.67
C ALA A 17 -3.84 -7.04 -7.46
N SER A 18 -3.42 -7.56 -6.31
CA SER A 18 -4.12 -7.40 -5.04
C SER A 18 -3.15 -7.38 -3.86
N LEU A 19 -3.50 -6.65 -2.79
CA LEU A 19 -2.67 -6.51 -1.59
C LEU A 19 -3.52 -6.43 -0.33
N VAL A 20 -2.92 -6.75 0.80
CA VAL A 20 -3.49 -6.54 2.14
C VAL A 20 -2.68 -5.49 2.86
N VAL A 21 -3.33 -4.47 3.39
CA VAL A 21 -2.72 -3.49 4.30
C VAL A 21 -3.06 -3.86 5.73
N THR A 22 -2.06 -3.90 6.59
CA THR A 22 -2.21 -4.01 8.05
C THR A 22 -1.61 -2.78 8.71
N ALA A 23 -2.36 -2.08 9.56
CA ALA A 23 -1.87 -0.94 10.33
C ALA A 23 -2.08 -1.19 11.82
N SER A 24 -1.10 -0.81 12.65
CA SER A 24 -1.24 -0.87 14.11
C SER A 24 -1.97 0.36 14.62
N GLU A 25 -3.00 0.19 15.44
CA GLU A 25 -3.61 1.29 16.17
C GLU A 25 -2.70 1.68 17.35
N ILE A 26 -2.23 2.93 17.38
CA ILE A 26 -1.68 3.49 18.62
C ILE A 26 -2.88 3.81 19.51
N MET A 27 -3.09 2.99 20.54
CA MET A 27 -4.08 3.33 21.57
C MET A 27 -3.62 4.58 22.33
N ASN A 28 -4.57 5.44 22.70
CA ASN A 28 -4.30 6.59 23.56
C ASN A 28 -3.63 6.12 24.87
N ALA A 29 -2.53 6.77 25.26
CA ALA A 29 -1.65 6.38 26.37
C ALA A 29 -2.34 6.29 27.75
N ASN A 30 -3.62 6.68 27.85
CA ASN A 30 -4.46 6.54 29.04
C ASN A 30 -5.06 5.13 29.24
N VAL A 31 -4.94 4.22 28.26
CA VAL A 31 -5.43 2.83 28.36
C VAL A 31 -4.23 1.87 28.46
N ARG A 32 -3.53 1.88 29.59
CA ARG A 32 -2.28 1.11 29.81
C ARG A 32 -2.44 -0.42 29.89
N ASN A 33 -3.64 -0.98 29.73
CA ASN A 33 -3.94 -2.39 30.03
C ASN A 33 -4.57 -3.18 28.87
N GLN A 34 -4.22 -2.91 27.62
CA GLN A 34 -4.57 -3.80 26.50
C GLN A 34 -3.30 -4.38 25.88
N ARG A 35 -2.98 -5.64 26.25
CA ARG A 35 -1.82 -6.42 25.76
C ARG A 35 -2.05 -7.09 24.40
N ALA A 36 -3.00 -6.61 23.60
CA ALA A 36 -3.14 -6.96 22.20
C ALA A 36 -3.26 -5.66 21.42
N GLY A 37 -2.21 -5.27 20.70
CA GLY A 37 -2.28 -4.14 19.78
C GLY A 37 -3.31 -4.46 18.69
N ASN A 38 -4.46 -3.79 18.74
CA ASN A 38 -5.44 -3.90 17.66
C ASN A 38 -4.77 -3.51 16.34
N SER A 39 -4.97 -4.34 15.32
CA SER A 39 -4.46 -4.07 13.98
C SER A 39 -5.61 -4.10 12.99
N VAL A 40 -5.74 -3.03 12.21
CA VAL A 40 -6.71 -2.94 11.13
C VAL A 40 -6.15 -3.65 9.92
N LYS A 41 -6.92 -4.56 9.31
CA LYS A 41 -6.51 -5.33 8.12
C LYS A 41 -7.54 -5.18 7.02
N HIS A 42 -7.12 -4.73 5.84
CA HIS A 42 -7.99 -4.59 4.68
C HIS A 42 -7.36 -5.14 3.40
N LEU A 43 -8.15 -5.87 2.62
CA LEU A 43 -7.80 -6.35 1.29
C LEU A 43 -8.17 -5.27 0.26
N PHE A 44 -7.25 -4.98 -0.65
CA PHE A 44 -7.45 -4.07 -1.76
C PHE A 44 -7.14 -4.75 -3.08
N ASP A 45 -7.98 -4.46 -4.07
CA ASP A 45 -7.56 -4.60 -5.45
C ASP A 45 -6.47 -3.55 -5.75
N ALA A 46 -5.41 -3.99 -6.40
CA ALA A 46 -4.27 -3.14 -6.74
C ALA A 46 -4.27 -2.80 -8.23
N ASN A 47 -3.10 -2.64 -8.84
CA ASN A 47 -2.97 -2.09 -10.17
C ASN A 47 -3.48 -3.05 -11.26
N LYS A 48 -4.04 -2.49 -12.33
CA LYS A 48 -4.35 -3.20 -13.57
C LYS A 48 -3.30 -2.97 -14.66
N ASP A 49 -2.36 -2.04 -14.46
CA ASP A 49 -1.26 -1.73 -15.36
C ASP A 49 -0.08 -1.10 -14.58
N GLY A 50 1.08 -0.92 -15.25
CA GLY A 50 2.32 -0.49 -14.60
C GLY A 50 2.49 1.02 -14.40
N ASN A 51 1.58 1.84 -14.92
CA ASN A 51 1.75 3.30 -15.00
C ASN A 51 0.65 4.08 -14.26
N THR A 52 -0.56 3.54 -14.18
CA THR A 52 -1.69 4.20 -13.53
C THR A 52 -1.56 4.12 -12.02
N VAL A 53 -1.70 5.25 -11.32
CA VAL A 53 -1.76 5.26 -9.85
C VAL A 53 -3.15 4.84 -9.38
N ARG A 54 -3.24 3.79 -8.56
CA ARG A 54 -4.49 3.41 -7.90
C ARG A 54 -4.48 3.86 -6.44
N LEU A 55 -5.42 4.74 -6.08
CA LEU A 55 -5.59 5.19 -4.70
C LEU A 55 -6.48 4.21 -3.92
N ASN A 56 -5.92 3.61 -2.88
CA ASN A 56 -6.64 2.73 -1.96
C ASN A 56 -6.83 3.43 -0.61
N LYS A 57 -8.05 3.89 -0.33
CA LYS A 57 -8.39 4.54 0.94
C LYS A 57 -8.75 3.48 1.97
N LEU A 58 -8.15 3.57 3.16
CA LEU A 58 -8.62 2.80 4.30
C LEU A 58 -10.07 3.23 4.62
N PRO A 59 -11.01 2.29 4.85
CA PRO A 59 -12.38 2.62 5.22
C PRO A 59 -12.48 3.49 6.49
N CYS A 60 -11.57 3.24 7.45
CA CYS A 60 -11.39 4.06 8.63
C CYS A 60 -9.95 4.58 8.68
N PRO A 61 -9.72 5.89 8.91
CA PRO A 61 -8.40 6.41 9.21
C PRO A 61 -7.82 5.76 10.47
N VAL A 62 -6.52 5.46 10.47
CA VAL A 62 -5.84 4.80 11.59
C VAL A 62 -4.69 5.67 12.06
N LEU A 63 -4.64 5.97 13.35
CA LEU A 63 -3.44 6.55 13.97
C LEU A 63 -2.42 5.43 14.17
N ALA A 64 -1.38 5.39 13.34
CA ALA A 64 -0.42 4.31 13.29
C ALA A 64 1.03 4.83 13.20
N LEU A 65 1.97 4.14 13.86
CA LEU A 65 3.42 4.32 13.61
C LEU A 65 3.90 3.43 12.47
N CYS A 66 3.21 2.31 12.23
CA CYS A 66 3.60 1.32 11.25
C CYS A 66 2.40 0.83 10.45
N ALA A 67 2.62 0.72 9.15
CA ALA A 67 1.74 0.05 8.21
C ALA A 67 2.56 -0.98 7.43
N ARG A 68 1.96 -2.13 7.16
CA ARG A 68 2.54 -3.22 6.38
C ARG A 68 1.67 -3.46 5.16
N VAL A 69 2.29 -3.44 3.99
CA VAL A 69 1.67 -3.83 2.71
C VAL A 69 2.12 -5.24 2.37
N ASN A 70 1.18 -6.16 2.21
CA ASN A 70 1.43 -7.54 1.83
C ASN A 70 0.82 -7.83 0.45
N PRO A 71 1.63 -8.01 -0.60
CA PRO A 71 1.15 -8.47 -1.90
C PRO A 71 0.44 -9.83 -1.76
N THR A 72 -0.69 -10.02 -2.42
CA THR A 72 -1.42 -11.31 -2.42
C THR A 72 -1.55 -11.91 -3.82
N LYS A 73 -1.55 -11.08 -4.87
CA LYS A 73 -1.50 -11.51 -6.28
C LYS A 73 -0.65 -10.54 -7.09
N TRP A 74 0.10 -11.03 -8.07
CA TRP A 74 0.99 -10.23 -8.93
C TRP A 74 1.11 -10.82 -10.34
N HIS A 75 1.62 -10.02 -11.28
CA HIS A 75 2.03 -10.46 -12.61
C HIS A 75 3.53 -10.22 -12.79
N GLY A 76 4.25 -11.20 -13.34
CA GLY A 76 5.72 -11.16 -13.42
C GLY A 76 6.34 -11.27 -12.02
N HIS A 77 7.13 -10.27 -11.64
CA HIS A 77 7.70 -10.16 -10.30
C HIS A 77 6.82 -9.27 -9.40
N ILE A 78 6.91 -9.50 -8.09
CA ILE A 78 6.33 -8.60 -7.10
C ILE A 78 7.05 -7.24 -7.24
N SER A 79 6.31 -6.23 -7.70
CA SER A 79 6.85 -4.89 -7.93
C SER A 79 5.77 -3.84 -7.69
N MET A 80 6.13 -2.77 -6.97
CA MET A 80 5.21 -1.73 -6.55
C MET A 80 5.96 -0.42 -6.34
N ARG A 81 5.27 0.68 -6.66
CA ARG A 81 5.61 2.04 -6.24
C ARG A 81 4.40 2.56 -5.48
N PHE A 82 4.60 3.05 -4.25
CA PHE A 82 3.51 3.53 -3.41
C PHE A 82 3.96 4.75 -2.60
N ASP A 83 2.96 5.49 -2.14
CA ASP A 83 3.10 6.60 -1.22
C ASP A 83 1.99 6.48 -0.16
N VAL A 84 2.23 7.00 1.05
CA VAL A 84 1.28 6.97 2.15
C VAL A 84 0.71 8.36 2.35
N ARG A 85 -0.61 8.48 2.19
CA ARG A 85 -1.32 9.74 2.42
C ARG A 85 -1.96 9.74 3.80
N GLY A 86 -1.59 10.72 4.62
CA GLY A 86 -2.12 10.94 5.96
C GLY A 86 -2.08 12.42 6.36
N CYS A 87 -2.48 12.69 7.59
CA CYS A 87 -2.35 13.97 8.27
C CYS A 87 -1.62 13.76 9.61
N ASP A 88 -1.18 14.84 10.25
CA ASP A 88 -0.68 14.73 11.61
C ASP A 88 -1.82 14.33 12.56
N GLY A 89 -1.48 13.49 13.53
CA GLY A 89 -2.42 13.08 14.59
C GLY A 89 -2.64 14.19 15.63
N SER A 90 -2.13 15.41 15.40
CA SER A 90 -2.47 16.53 16.24
C SER A 90 -3.96 16.83 15.99
N ILE A 91 -4.76 16.68 17.04
CA ILE A 91 -6.15 17.11 17.00
C ILE A 91 -6.08 18.60 16.71
N GLN A 92 -6.51 19.04 15.53
CA GLN A 92 -6.72 20.46 15.28
C GLN A 92 -7.68 20.96 16.36
N LYS A 93 -7.17 21.86 17.19
CA LYS A 93 -7.87 22.40 18.36
C LYS A 93 -8.89 23.44 17.94
#